data_AF-A0A2H0LSC1-F1
#
_entry.id   AF-A0A2H0LSC1-F1
#
_cell.length_a   1.000
_cell.length_b   1.000
_cell.length_c   1.000
_cell.angle_alpha   90.00
_cell.angle_beta   90.00
_cell.angle_gamma   90.00
#
_symmetry.space_group_name_H-M   'P 1'
#
loop_
_entity.id
_entity.type
_entity.pdbx_description
1 polymer ?
#
loop_
_entity_poly.entity_id
_entity_poly.type
_entity_poly.pdbx_seq_one_letter_code
_entity_poly.pdbx_strand_id
1 'polypeptide(L)'
;MESNMKKSMWVLLFCVLATGCASSTQYTRDIGILQSQVTALSNDMARVDGQSRYAIDLATKNQADIILLQAKKIQSTSPAEEVSYTDGAMYRTPSGFEVKSVDIQKALQGAGYYSGNIDGKIGPQTREALRAFQRDHHMTADGVCGPKTWDALSQYLTSVDHGK
;
A
#
# COMPACT_ATOMS: atom_id res chain seq x y z
N MET A 1 16.30 61.97 72.82
CA MET A 1 15.92 60.68 72.17
C MET A 1 16.21 60.66 70.66
N GLU A 2 17.04 61.57 70.11
CA GLU A 2 17.27 61.69 68.66
C GLU A 2 18.37 60.78 68.08
N SER A 3 19.24 60.19 68.90
CA SER A 3 20.40 59.40 68.41
C SER A 3 20.05 57.96 68.00
N ASN A 4 18.91 57.42 68.45
CA ASN A 4 18.51 56.04 68.18
C ASN A 4 17.73 55.87 66.86
N MET A 5 17.08 56.93 66.36
CA MET A 5 16.30 56.86 65.12
C MET A 5 17.18 56.80 63.86
N LYS A 6 18.33 57.50 63.86
CA LYS A 6 19.26 57.51 62.72
C LYS A 6 19.98 56.18 62.52
N LYS A 7 20.29 55.45 63.61
CA LYS A 7 20.90 54.12 63.55
C LYS A 7 19.91 53.07 63.01
N SER A 8 18.65 53.16 63.42
CA SER A 8 17.58 52.27 62.93
C SER A 8 17.28 52.48 61.45
N MET A 9 17.33 53.73 60.97
CA MET A 9 17.15 54.04 59.55
C MET A 9 18.31 53.52 58.68
N TRP A 10 19.55 53.54 59.19
CA TRP A 10 20.70 53.00 58.45
C TRP A 10 20.68 51.46 58.36
N VAL A 11 20.18 50.78 59.39
CA VAL A 11 19.96 49.32 59.38
C VAL A 11 18.89 48.92 58.38
N LEU A 12 17.78 49.66 58.32
CA LEU A 12 16.69 49.38 57.37
C LEU A 12 17.11 49.63 55.91
N LEU A 13 17.90 50.68 55.66
CA LEU A 13 18.46 50.96 54.33
C LEU A 13 19.43 49.85 53.88
N PHE A 14 20.22 49.30 54.81
CA PHE A 14 21.13 48.19 54.52
C PHE A 14 20.39 46.87 54.24
N CYS A 15 19.28 46.62 54.93
CA CYS A 15 18.44 45.43 54.71
C CYS A 15 17.79 45.41 53.32
N VAL A 16 17.33 46.56 52.81
CA VAL A 16 16.66 46.61 51.50
C VAL A 16 17.64 46.33 50.34
N LEU A 17 18.88 46.83 50.41
CA LEU A 17 19.89 46.56 49.38
C LEU A 17 20.38 45.11 49.37
N ALA A 18 20.45 44.45 50.53
CA ALA A 18 20.85 43.03 50.60
C ALA A 18 19.76 42.07 50.10
N THR A 19 18.49 42.46 50.17
CA THR A 19 17.35 41.58 49.84
C THR A 19 17.09 41.49 48.33
N GLY A 20 17.66 42.39 47.51
CA GLY A 20 17.46 42.41 46.05
C GLY A 20 18.19 41.31 45.25
N CYS A 21 19.19 40.63 45.83
CA CYS A 21 20.01 39.65 45.10
C CYS A 21 19.50 38.20 45.19
N ALA A 22 18.58 37.88 46.10
CA ALA A 22 18.13 36.51 46.36
C ALA A 22 17.02 36.03 45.42
N SER A 23 16.13 36.92 44.95
CA SER A 23 14.97 36.51 44.12
C SER A 23 15.27 36.45 42.61
N SER A 24 16.18 37.26 42.07
CA SER A 24 16.57 37.19 40.64
C SER A 24 17.50 36.00 40.34
N THR A 25 18.26 35.55 41.33
CA THR A 25 19.15 34.39 41.25
C THR A 25 18.41 33.06 41.31
N GLN A 26 17.18 33.00 41.84
CA GLN A 26 16.35 31.79 41.82
C GLN A 26 15.70 31.57 40.44
N TYR A 27 15.11 32.61 39.84
CA TYR A 27 14.42 32.49 38.54
C TYR A 27 15.36 32.12 37.38
N THR A 28 16.60 32.61 37.40
CA THR A 28 17.63 32.31 36.39
C THR A 28 18.18 30.88 36.52
N ARG A 29 18.20 30.31 37.73
CA ARG A 29 18.58 28.89 37.94
C ARG A 29 17.51 27.94 37.40
N ASP A 30 16.24 28.26 37.61
CA ASP A 30 15.13 27.42 37.14
C ASP A 30 15.02 27.40 35.61
N ILE A 31 15.30 28.52 34.93
CA ILE A 31 15.38 28.55 33.44
C ILE A 31 16.52 27.67 32.92
N GLY A 32 17.68 27.68 33.56
CA GLY A 32 18.80 26.81 33.17
C GLY A 32 18.50 25.31 33.36
N ILE A 33 17.78 24.96 34.45
CA ILE A 33 17.34 23.59 34.70
C ILE A 33 16.34 23.15 33.64
N LEU A 34 15.35 23.98 33.29
CA LEU A 34 14.39 23.66 32.22
C LEU A 34 15.05 23.52 30.84
N GLN A 35 16.02 24.38 30.50
CA GLN A 35 16.75 24.26 29.23
C GLN A 35 17.63 23.00 29.15
N SER A 36 18.24 22.59 30.27
CA SER A 36 18.97 21.31 30.33
C SER A 36 18.03 20.10 30.23
N GLN A 37 16.83 20.16 30.81
CA GLN A 37 15.81 19.13 30.65
C GLN A 37 15.31 19.03 29.20
N VAL A 38 15.02 20.16 28.53
CA VAL A 38 14.63 20.17 27.12
C VAL A 38 15.74 19.60 26.23
N THR A 39 17.01 19.87 26.55
CA THR A 39 18.15 19.31 25.82
C THR A 39 18.29 17.79 26.03
N ALA A 40 18.10 17.31 27.26
CA ALA A 40 18.10 15.88 27.56
C ALA A 40 16.95 15.15 26.83
N LEU A 41 15.73 15.70 26.88
CA LEU A 41 14.56 15.18 26.17
C LEU A 41 14.76 15.19 24.64
N SER A 42 15.40 16.22 24.08
CA SER A 42 15.73 16.29 22.65
C SER A 42 16.73 15.20 22.23
N ASN A 43 17.75 14.96 23.05
CA ASN A 43 18.73 13.89 22.82
C ASN A 43 18.08 12.50 22.92
N ASP A 44 17.16 12.31 23.88
CA ASP A 44 16.41 11.06 24.01
C ASP A 44 15.45 10.85 22.83
N MET A 45 14.83 11.92 22.30
CA MET A 45 13.99 11.86 21.11
C MET A 45 14.79 11.46 19.86
N ALA A 46 16.01 11.99 19.69
CA ALA A 46 16.90 11.60 18.60
C ALA A 46 17.33 10.11 18.67
N ARG A 47 17.48 9.57 19.88
CA ARG A 47 17.79 8.14 20.09
C ARG A 47 16.60 7.25 19.75
N VAL A 48 15.39 7.62 20.19
CA VAL A 48 14.15 6.89 19.88
C VAL A 48 13.84 6.93 18.37
N ASP A 49 14.10 8.05 17.70
CA ASP A 49 13.95 8.17 16.25
C ASP A 49 14.95 7.26 15.51
N GLY A 50 16.21 7.23 15.94
CA GLY A 50 17.23 6.32 15.39
C GLY A 50 16.86 4.83 15.52
N GLN A 51 16.34 4.42 16.68
CA GLN A 51 15.88 3.04 16.90
C GLN A 51 14.66 2.68 16.05
N SER A 52 13.72 3.61 15.90
CA SER A 52 12.54 3.43 15.04
C SER A 52 12.94 3.33 13.56
N ARG A 53 13.88 4.16 13.11
CA ARG A 53 14.41 4.13 11.74
C ARG A 53 15.13 2.82 11.41
N TYR A 54 15.90 2.27 12.35
CA TYR A 54 16.55 0.98 12.16
C TYR A 54 15.53 -0.17 12.06
N ALA A 55 14.50 -0.17 12.91
CA ALA A 55 13.43 -1.17 12.84
C ALA A 55 12.64 -1.07 11.53
N ILE A 56 12.35 0.14 11.04
CA ILE A 56 11.67 0.38 9.76
C ILE A 56 12.56 -0.06 8.57
N ASP A 57 13.86 0.23 8.58
CA ASP A 57 14.80 -0.20 7.52
C ASP A 57 14.93 -1.73 7.48
N LEU A 58 15.06 -2.37 8.64
CA LEU A 58 15.14 -3.83 8.73
C LEU A 58 13.83 -4.50 8.28
N ALA A 59 12.68 -3.97 8.68
CA ALA A 59 11.38 -4.45 8.22
C ALA A 59 11.21 -4.27 6.70
N THR A 60 11.64 -3.13 6.15
CA THR A 60 11.56 -2.84 4.70
C THR A 60 12.47 -3.77 3.89
N LYS A 61 13.68 -4.06 4.37
CA LYS A 61 14.60 -5.02 3.75
C LYS A 61 14.03 -6.44 3.76
N ASN A 62 13.51 -6.89 4.90
CA ASN A 62 12.86 -8.20 5.00
C ASN A 62 11.62 -8.29 4.07
N GLN A 63 10.90 -7.18 3.89
CA GLN A 63 9.74 -7.11 3.00
C GLN A 63 10.16 -7.14 1.52
N ALA A 64 11.30 -6.53 1.16
CA ALA A 64 11.91 -6.66 -0.17
C ALA A 64 12.35 -8.11 -0.45
N ASP A 65 12.91 -8.81 0.53
CA ASP A 65 13.26 -10.23 0.41
C ASP A 65 12.02 -11.11 0.24
N ILE A 66 10.91 -10.83 0.93
CA ILE A 66 9.63 -11.53 0.72
C ILE A 66 9.10 -11.31 -0.70
N ILE A 67 9.15 -10.09 -1.22
CA ILE A 67 8.75 -9.78 -2.60
C ILE A 67 9.65 -10.52 -3.60
N LEU A 68 10.96 -10.59 -3.34
CA LEU A 68 11.91 -11.32 -4.18
C LEU A 68 11.68 -12.84 -4.13
N LEU A 69 11.37 -13.40 -2.96
CA LEU A 69 11.04 -14.82 -2.79
C LEU A 69 9.70 -15.17 -3.46
N GLN A 70 8.72 -14.27 -3.39
CA GLN A 70 7.48 -14.37 -4.17
C GLN A 70 7.77 -14.28 -5.67
N ALA A 71 8.62 -13.36 -6.13
CA ALA A 71 9.05 -13.25 -7.52
C ALA A 71 9.78 -14.50 -8.03
N LYS A 72 10.62 -15.12 -7.18
CA LYS A 72 11.28 -16.39 -7.50
C LYS A 72 10.29 -17.56 -7.55
N LYS A 73 9.26 -17.55 -6.71
CA LYS A 73 8.12 -18.49 -6.80
C LYS A 73 7.32 -18.25 -8.08
N ILE A 74 7.14 -16.99 -8.49
CA ILE A 74 6.46 -16.57 -9.72
C ILE A 74 7.18 -17.06 -10.99
N GLN A 75 8.50 -17.24 -10.95
CA GLN A 75 9.24 -17.79 -12.10
C GLN A 75 9.10 -19.32 -12.26
N SER A 76 8.50 -20.00 -11.27
CA SER A 76 8.12 -21.43 -11.33
C SER A 76 6.61 -21.67 -11.35
N THR A 77 5.80 -20.62 -11.15
CA THR A 77 4.37 -20.66 -11.38
C THR A 77 4.08 -19.90 -12.66
N SER A 78 4.06 -20.66 -13.76
CA SER A 78 3.28 -20.31 -14.95
C SER A 78 1.98 -19.59 -14.56
N PRO A 79 1.53 -18.55 -15.28
CA PRO A 79 0.25 -17.85 -15.04
C PRO A 79 -0.99 -18.75 -15.27
N ALA A 80 -1.07 -19.88 -14.59
CA ALA A 80 -2.24 -20.72 -14.41
C ALA A 80 -2.81 -20.39 -13.02
N GLU A 81 -3.50 -19.25 -12.97
CA GLU A 81 -4.83 -19.12 -12.38
C GLU A 81 -5.21 -20.16 -11.30
N GLU A 82 -5.37 -19.68 -10.08
CA GLU A 82 -6.19 -20.29 -9.05
C GLU A 82 -7.64 -20.39 -9.59
N VAL A 83 -8.06 -21.58 -10.04
CA VAL A 83 -9.45 -21.84 -10.45
C VAL A 83 -10.07 -22.87 -9.52
N SER A 84 -10.93 -22.38 -8.63
CA SER A 84 -11.88 -23.18 -7.88
C SER A 84 -12.86 -23.85 -8.85
N TYR A 85 -12.93 -25.17 -8.80
CA TYR A 85 -13.86 -25.97 -9.60
C TYR A 85 -15.27 -25.83 -9.01
N THR A 86 -16.14 -25.06 -9.65
CA THR A 86 -17.59 -25.26 -9.52
C THR A 86 -18.21 -25.34 -10.91
N ASP A 87 -19.05 -26.35 -11.07
CA ASP A 87 -19.89 -26.63 -12.23
C ASP A 87 -20.46 -25.33 -12.82
N GLY A 88 -20.10 -25.04 -14.09
CA GLY A 88 -20.40 -23.76 -14.75
C GLY A 88 -19.33 -22.67 -14.58
N ALA A 89 -18.07 -22.97 -14.95
CA ALA A 89 -16.94 -22.04 -14.87
C ALA A 89 -17.21 -20.68 -15.55
N MET A 90 -17.65 -19.72 -14.76
CA MET A 90 -17.86 -18.33 -15.18
C MET A 90 -16.51 -17.65 -15.34
N TYR A 91 -16.28 -17.06 -16.51
CA TYR A 91 -15.19 -16.14 -16.77
C TYR A 91 -15.59 -14.76 -16.29
N ARG A 92 -14.87 -14.24 -15.30
CA ARG A 92 -15.07 -12.89 -14.76
C ARG A 92 -13.86 -12.01 -15.07
N THR A 93 -14.12 -10.84 -15.63
CA THR A 93 -13.08 -9.82 -15.82
C THR A 93 -13.00 -8.87 -14.62
N PRO A 94 -11.87 -8.16 -14.41
CA PRO A 94 -11.77 -7.13 -13.38
C PRO A 94 -12.82 -6.01 -13.49
N SER A 95 -13.39 -5.81 -14.67
CA SER A 95 -14.46 -4.84 -14.92
C SER A 95 -15.84 -5.28 -14.42
N GLY A 96 -15.96 -6.49 -13.85
CA GLY A 96 -17.22 -7.06 -13.38
C GLY A 96 -18.06 -7.74 -14.48
N PHE A 97 -17.55 -7.81 -15.70
CA PHE A 97 -18.18 -8.53 -16.80
C PHE A 97 -18.02 -10.04 -16.63
N GLU A 98 -19.11 -10.78 -16.82
CA GLU A 98 -19.22 -12.23 -16.60
C GLU A 98 -19.78 -12.95 -17.82
N VAL A 99 -19.11 -14.03 -18.24
CA VAL A 99 -19.54 -14.88 -19.35
C VAL A 99 -19.20 -16.33 -19.03
N LYS A 100 -19.94 -17.31 -19.53
CA LYS A 100 -19.54 -18.72 -19.37
C LYS A 100 -18.27 -18.99 -20.17
N SER A 101 -17.24 -19.53 -19.51
CA SER A 101 -15.96 -19.87 -20.17
C SER A 101 -16.12 -20.86 -21.32
N VAL A 102 -17.10 -21.76 -21.19
CA VAL A 102 -17.52 -22.71 -22.23
C VAL A 102 -18.00 -21.99 -23.48
N ASP A 103 -18.78 -20.92 -23.33
CA ASP A 103 -19.32 -20.18 -24.47
C ASP A 103 -18.23 -19.38 -25.19
N ILE A 104 -17.24 -18.87 -24.44
CA ILE A 104 -16.02 -18.27 -25.01
C ILE A 104 -15.27 -19.29 -25.87
N GLN A 105 -14.99 -20.48 -25.34
CA GLN A 105 -14.28 -21.54 -26.09
C GLN A 105 -15.07 -21.99 -27.33
N LYS A 106 -16.39 -22.18 -27.20
CA LYS A 106 -17.28 -22.52 -28.34
C LYS A 106 -17.25 -21.46 -29.42
N ALA A 107 -17.37 -20.20 -29.04
CA ALA A 107 -17.38 -19.09 -29.98
C ALA A 107 -16.01 -18.90 -30.65
N LEU A 108 -14.89 -19.06 -29.92
CA LEU A 108 -13.55 -19.07 -30.50
C LEU A 108 -13.34 -20.23 -31.47
N GLN A 109 -13.91 -21.40 -31.19
CA GLN A 109 -13.88 -22.54 -32.09
C GLN A 109 -14.72 -22.28 -33.35
N GLY A 110 -15.92 -21.72 -33.20
CA GLY A 110 -16.77 -21.29 -34.31
C GLY A 110 -16.13 -20.20 -35.17
N ALA A 111 -15.34 -19.31 -34.56
CA ALA A 111 -14.56 -18.29 -35.25
C ALA A 111 -13.26 -18.83 -35.89
N GLY A 112 -12.88 -20.09 -35.63
CA GLY A 112 -11.69 -20.72 -36.21
C GLY A 112 -10.36 -20.46 -35.49
N TYR A 113 -10.39 -19.81 -34.31
CA TYR A 113 -9.18 -19.46 -33.54
C TYR A 113 -8.81 -20.49 -32.48
N TYR A 114 -9.72 -21.40 -32.12
CA TYR A 114 -9.50 -22.38 -31.06
C TYR A 114 -9.80 -23.81 -31.54
N SER A 115 -8.85 -24.71 -31.37
CA SER A 115 -8.97 -26.13 -31.75
C SER A 115 -8.86 -27.09 -30.55
N GLY A 116 -8.86 -26.55 -29.32
CA GLY A 116 -8.76 -27.33 -28.09
C GLY A 116 -10.09 -27.87 -27.60
N ASN A 117 -10.06 -28.61 -26.49
CA ASN A 117 -11.25 -29.11 -25.83
C ASN A 117 -12.03 -27.98 -25.14
N ILE A 118 -13.35 -27.97 -25.30
CA ILE A 118 -14.24 -27.07 -24.55
C ILE A 118 -14.46 -27.67 -23.15
N ASP A 119 -13.59 -27.32 -22.22
CA ASP A 119 -13.58 -27.79 -20.83
C ASP A 119 -14.01 -26.71 -19.83
N GLY A 120 -14.34 -25.50 -20.31
CA GLY A 120 -14.68 -24.35 -19.50
C GLY A 120 -13.48 -23.71 -18.79
N LYS A 121 -12.23 -24.06 -19.13
CA LYS A 121 -11.03 -23.49 -18.52
C LYS A 121 -10.32 -22.56 -19.49
N ILE A 122 -10.14 -21.31 -19.09
CA ILE A 122 -9.43 -20.31 -19.89
C ILE A 122 -7.91 -20.47 -19.69
N GLY A 123 -7.37 -21.55 -20.24
CA GLY A 123 -5.94 -21.84 -20.23
C GLY A 123 -5.12 -21.01 -21.24
N PRO A 124 -3.79 -21.24 -21.32
CA PRO A 124 -2.89 -20.52 -22.22
C PRO A 124 -3.33 -20.55 -23.68
N GLN A 125 -3.78 -21.71 -24.17
CA GLN A 125 -4.26 -21.88 -25.55
C GLN A 125 -5.51 -21.04 -25.84
N THR A 126 -6.46 -21.00 -24.91
CA THR A 126 -7.68 -20.19 -25.05
C THR A 126 -7.34 -18.70 -25.04
N ARG A 127 -6.40 -18.27 -24.19
CA ARG A 127 -5.93 -16.87 -24.15
C ARG A 127 -5.18 -16.48 -25.42
N GLU A 128 -4.40 -17.39 -26.01
CA GLU A 128 -3.73 -17.15 -27.29
C GLU A 128 -4.73 -17.00 -28.44
N ALA A 129 -5.75 -17.86 -28.48
CA ALA A 129 -6.88 -17.74 -29.41
C ALA A 129 -7.62 -16.40 -29.24
N LEU A 130 -7.86 -15.96 -28.00
CA LEU A 130 -8.42 -14.63 -27.70
C LEU A 130 -7.56 -13.50 -28.26
N ARG A 131 -6.24 -13.56 -28.09
CA ARG A 131 -5.34 -12.52 -28.64
C ARG A 131 -5.34 -12.50 -30.17
N ALA A 132 -5.37 -13.67 -30.80
CA ALA A 132 -5.44 -13.78 -32.25
C ALA A 132 -6.75 -13.17 -32.77
N PHE A 133 -7.89 -13.55 -32.17
CA PHE A 133 -9.18 -12.97 -32.46
C PHE A 133 -9.19 -11.44 -32.29
N GLN A 134 -8.70 -10.95 -31.16
CA GLN A 134 -8.63 -9.51 -30.88
C GLN A 134 -7.78 -8.75 -31.91
N ARG A 135 -6.63 -9.31 -32.29
CA ARG A 135 -5.75 -8.70 -33.30
C ARG A 135 -6.45 -8.59 -34.66
N ASP A 136 -7.14 -9.64 -35.06
CA ASP A 136 -7.80 -9.70 -36.37
C ASP A 136 -9.07 -8.83 -36.41
N HIS A 137 -9.67 -8.56 -35.25
CA HIS A 137 -10.77 -7.61 -35.06
C HIS A 137 -10.30 -6.18 -34.69
N HIS A 138 -9.01 -5.85 -34.86
CA HIS A 138 -8.43 -4.54 -34.57
C HIS A 138 -8.66 -4.03 -33.13
N MET A 139 -8.72 -4.95 -32.16
CA MET A 139 -8.85 -4.68 -30.73
C MET A 139 -7.50 -4.80 -30.02
N THR A 140 -7.43 -4.36 -28.76
CA THR A 140 -6.28 -4.61 -27.89
C THR A 140 -6.16 -6.11 -27.63
N ALA A 141 -5.06 -6.73 -28.08
CA ALA A 141 -4.78 -8.16 -27.92
C ALA A 141 -4.27 -8.51 -26.50
N ASP A 142 -5.05 -8.19 -25.48
CA ASP A 142 -4.74 -8.47 -24.07
C ASP A 142 -5.00 -9.94 -23.67
N GLY A 143 -5.79 -10.67 -24.47
CA GLY A 143 -6.20 -12.04 -24.18
C GLY A 143 -7.32 -12.13 -23.14
N VAL A 144 -8.03 -11.02 -22.89
CA VAL A 144 -9.12 -10.90 -21.91
C VAL A 144 -10.44 -10.75 -22.66
N CYS A 145 -11.42 -11.61 -22.33
CA CYS A 145 -12.75 -11.53 -22.92
C CYS A 145 -13.60 -10.47 -22.20
N GLY A 146 -13.37 -9.19 -22.49
CA GLY A 146 -14.22 -8.09 -22.04
C GLY A 146 -15.51 -7.94 -22.84
N PRO A 147 -16.39 -6.99 -22.48
CA PRO A 147 -17.67 -6.76 -23.17
C PRO A 147 -17.50 -6.55 -24.68
N LYS A 148 -16.55 -5.71 -25.10
CA LYS A 148 -16.26 -5.46 -26.52
C LYS A 148 -15.80 -6.72 -27.26
N THR A 149 -14.93 -7.50 -26.63
CA THR A 149 -14.46 -8.78 -27.19
C THR A 149 -15.63 -9.74 -27.34
N TRP A 150 -16.49 -9.83 -26.33
CA TRP A 150 -17.66 -10.70 -26.31
C TRP A 150 -18.74 -10.31 -27.32
N ASP A 151 -19.00 -9.02 -27.51
CA ASP A 151 -19.98 -8.53 -28.50
C ASP A 151 -19.61 -8.98 -29.93
N ALA A 152 -18.31 -9.00 -30.25
CA ALA A 152 -17.82 -9.52 -31.52
C ALA A 152 -17.81 -11.06 -31.56
N LEU A 153 -17.41 -11.69 -30.44
CA LEU A 153 -17.21 -13.14 -30.38
C LEU A 153 -18.54 -13.92 -30.32
N SER A 154 -19.55 -13.40 -29.63
CA SER A 154 -20.86 -14.07 -29.44
C SER A 154 -21.61 -14.36 -30.76
N GLN A 155 -21.30 -13.64 -31.83
CA GLN A 155 -21.84 -13.89 -33.18
C GLN A 155 -21.44 -15.26 -33.73
N TYR A 156 -20.32 -15.82 -33.26
CA TYR A 156 -19.82 -17.13 -33.68
C TYR A 156 -20.37 -18.29 -32.83
N LEU A 157 -21.19 -17.99 -31.81
CA LEU A 157 -21.90 -19.01 -31.03
C LEU A 157 -23.10 -19.59 -31.81
N THR A 158 -23.57 -18.88 -32.84
CA THR A 158 -24.78 -19.18 -33.60
C THR A 158 -24.68 -20.38 -34.53
N SER A 159 -23.47 -20.80 -34.90
CA SER A 159 -23.26 -21.96 -35.78
C SER A 159 -23.28 -23.31 -35.06
N VAL A 160 -23.40 -23.35 -33.73
CA VAL A 160 -23.35 -24.62 -32.97
C VAL A 160 -24.67 -24.99 -32.30
N ASP A 161 -25.53 -24.03 -31.92
CA ASP A 161 -26.87 -24.32 -31.36
C ASP A 161 -27.72 -23.06 -31.21
N HIS A 162 -28.34 -22.55 -32.29
CA HIS A 162 -29.47 -21.63 -32.16
C HIS A 162 -30.69 -22.24 -32.85
N GLY A 163 -31.09 -23.41 -32.35
CA GLY A 163 -32.41 -23.96 -32.60
C GLY A 163 -33.45 -23.27 -31.74
N LYS A 164 -34.01 -22.14 -32.22
CA LYS A 164 -35.44 -21.80 -32.28
C LYS A 164 -35.68 -20.31 -32.54
#